data_AF-A0A8J6BKS2-F1
#
_entry.id   AF-A0A8J6BKS2-F1
#
_cell.length_a   1.000
_cell.length_b   1.000
_cell.length_c   1.000
_cell.angle_alpha   90.00
_cell.angle_beta   90.00
_cell.angle_gamma   90.00
#
_symmetry.space_group_name_H-M   'P 1'
#
loop_
_entity.id
_entity.type
_entity.pdbx_description
1 polymer ?
#
loop_
_entity_poly.entity_id
_entity_poly.type
_entity_poly.pdbx_seq_one_letter_code
_entity_poly.pdbx_strand_id
1 'polypeptide(L)'
;MPRSSHGSAGVLYLVRCPGVVQKLHEGPGEMGKPVVLPKEDQEKMKEMFKINQFNLMASEMIALNRSLPDVRLEGCKTKVYPDNLPTTSVVIVFHNEAWTTLLRTVHSVINRSPRHLLQEIVLVDDASERDFLKRPLEIYVRKLRLPVHVIRMEQRSGLIRARLRGAAASKGQVITFLDAHCECTVGWLEPLLARIKHDR
;
A
#
# COMPACT_ATOMS: atom_id res chain seq x y z
N MET A 1 71.76 -1.86 6.09
CA MET A 1 71.03 -1.65 7.34
C MET A 1 69.58 -1.29 7.02
N PRO A 2 68.60 -1.92 7.67
CA PRO A 2 67.18 -1.82 7.35
C PRO A 2 66.48 -0.73 8.19
N ARG A 3 65.34 -0.23 7.70
CA ARG A 3 64.23 0.43 8.40
C ARG A 3 63.23 0.85 7.31
N SER A 4 61.92 0.71 7.38
CA SER A 4 60.99 -0.06 8.19
C SER A 4 59.63 0.17 7.50
N SER A 5 58.91 -0.92 7.23
CA SER A 5 57.49 -0.95 6.85
C SER A 5 56.64 -0.04 7.74
N HIS A 6 55.63 0.64 7.19
CA HIS A 6 54.28 0.82 7.76
C HIS A 6 53.33 1.23 6.63
N GLY A 7 52.41 0.32 6.28
CA GLY A 7 51.27 0.64 5.43
C GLY A 7 50.22 1.43 6.19
N SER A 8 49.43 2.22 5.47
CA SER A 8 48.10 2.57 5.92
C SER A 8 47.17 2.71 4.72
N ALA A 9 46.05 2.01 4.86
CA ALA A 9 44.96 1.79 3.94
C ALA A 9 44.44 3.05 3.24
N GLY A 10 44.05 2.85 1.99
CA GLY A 10 43.22 3.80 1.25
C GLY A 10 41.91 4.06 1.97
N VAL A 11 41.66 5.34 2.24
CA VAL A 11 40.33 5.81 2.63
C VAL A 11 39.53 5.92 1.33
N LEU A 12 38.83 4.84 0.99
CA LEU A 12 37.76 4.88 0.00
C LEU A 12 36.67 5.78 0.59
N TYR A 13 36.60 7.03 0.12
CA TYR A 13 35.50 7.92 0.45
C TYR A 13 34.20 7.26 -0.03
N LEU A 14 33.47 6.68 0.93
CA LEU A 14 32.07 6.32 0.77
C LEU A 14 31.32 7.61 0.40
N VAL A 15 31.04 7.77 -0.89
CA VAL A 15 30.12 8.78 -1.41
C VAL A 15 28.77 8.52 -0.75
N ARG A 16 28.49 9.24 0.33
CA ARG A 16 27.14 9.37 0.88
C ARG A 16 26.30 10.01 -0.21
N CYS A 17 25.37 9.26 -0.80
CA CYS A 17 24.30 9.86 -1.59
C CYS A 17 23.60 10.90 -0.69
N PRO A 18 23.57 12.19 -1.07
CA PRO A 18 22.84 13.20 -0.31
C PRO A 18 21.37 12.77 -0.27
N GLY A 19 20.79 12.75 0.93
CA GLY A 19 19.40 12.42 1.12
C GLY A 19 18.54 13.21 0.14
N VAL A 20 17.79 12.48 -0.70
CA VAL A 20 16.69 13.07 -1.45
C VAL A 20 15.68 13.50 -0.38
N VAL A 21 15.76 14.76 0.04
CA VAL A 21 14.69 15.41 0.76
C VAL A 21 13.52 15.44 -0.22
N GLN A 22 12.66 14.43 -0.16
CA GLN A 22 11.38 14.46 -0.85
C GLN A 22 10.70 15.75 -0.39
N LYS A 23 10.45 16.69 -1.31
CA LYS A 23 9.61 17.86 -1.02
C LYS A 23 8.36 17.32 -0.34
N LEU A 24 8.09 17.74 0.90
CA LEU A 24 6.81 17.42 1.53
C LEU A 24 5.73 17.95 0.60
N HIS A 25 4.92 17.04 0.06
CA HIS A 25 3.75 17.41 -0.71
C HIS A 25 2.78 18.06 0.26
N GLU A 26 2.67 19.39 0.25
CA GLU A 26 1.66 20.07 1.06
C GLU A 26 0.27 19.84 0.44
N GLY A 27 -0.65 19.32 1.24
CA GLY A 27 -2.01 19.05 0.79
C GLY A 27 -2.91 18.52 1.91
N PRO A 28 -4.23 18.48 1.68
CA PRO A 28 -5.19 17.93 2.63
C PRO A 28 -4.83 16.49 3.00
N GLY A 29 -4.74 16.22 4.30
CA GLY A 29 -4.50 14.87 4.83
C GLY A 29 -3.07 14.36 4.74
N GLU A 30 -2.11 15.18 4.30
CA GLU A 30 -0.69 14.81 4.28
C GLU A 30 -0.17 14.54 5.69
N MET A 31 0.72 13.56 5.84
CA MET A 31 1.23 13.10 7.13
C MET A 31 0.11 12.65 8.08
N GLY A 32 -1.00 12.16 7.52
CA GLY A 32 -2.16 11.72 8.29
C GLY A 32 -2.88 12.84 9.06
N LYS A 33 -2.62 14.11 8.73
CA LYS A 33 -3.27 15.26 9.38
C LYS A 33 -4.80 15.23 9.13
N PRO A 34 -5.61 15.77 10.05
CA PRO A 34 -7.05 15.87 9.82
C PRO A 34 -7.35 16.80 8.65
N VAL A 35 -8.37 16.46 7.85
CA VAL A 35 -8.92 17.35 6.82
C VAL A 35 -10.09 18.11 7.42
N VAL A 36 -9.99 19.44 7.45
CA VAL A 36 -11.04 20.33 7.93
C VAL A 36 -11.82 20.85 6.73
N LEU A 37 -13.12 20.55 6.70
CA LEU A 37 -14.02 21.04 5.66
C LEU A 37 -14.64 22.39 6.05
N PRO A 38 -14.83 23.32 5.09
CA PRO A 38 -15.61 24.53 5.31
C PRO A 38 -17.01 24.23 5.86
N LYS A 39 -17.60 25.18 6.60
CA LYS A 39 -18.96 25.03 7.14
C LYS A 39 -20.03 24.91 6.04
N GLU A 40 -19.79 25.55 4.90
CA GLU A 40 -20.66 25.54 3.72
C GLU A 40 -20.80 24.12 3.13
N ASP A 41 -19.75 23.30 3.22
CA ASP A 41 -19.73 21.94 2.67
C ASP A 41 -20.35 20.89 3.60
N GLN A 42 -20.81 21.27 4.80
CA GLN A 42 -21.29 20.32 5.81
C GLN A 42 -22.54 19.54 5.35
N GLU A 43 -23.45 20.18 4.63
CA GLU A 43 -24.67 19.51 4.13
C GLU A 43 -24.32 18.49 3.04
N LYS A 44 -23.53 18.90 2.05
CA LYS A 44 -23.03 18.01 1.00
C LYS A 44 -22.18 16.87 1.56
N MET A 45 -21.39 17.13 2.61
CA MET A 45 -20.64 16.09 3.32
C MET A 45 -21.58 15.05 3.95
N LYS A 46 -22.67 15.48 4.61
CA LYS A 46 -23.67 14.55 5.20
C LYS A 46 -24.36 13.71 4.14
N GLU A 47 -24.64 14.26 2.96
CA GLU A 47 -25.20 13.50 1.84
C GLU A 47 -24.21 12.45 1.32
N MET A 48 -22.96 12.87 1.05
CA MET A 48 -21.89 12.00 0.58
C MET A 48 -21.56 10.89 1.60
N PHE A 49 -21.69 11.18 2.90
CA PHE A 49 -21.49 10.20 3.97
C PHE A 49 -22.46 9.02 3.85
N LYS A 50 -23.70 9.23 3.41
CA LYS A 50 -24.70 8.15 3.29
C LYS A 50 -24.31 7.09 2.25
N ILE A 51 -23.49 7.45 1.27
CA ILE A 51 -23.14 6.59 0.13
C ILE A 51 -22.16 5.47 0.54
N ASN A 52 -21.19 5.77 1.39
CA ASN A 52 -20.12 4.84 1.78
C ASN A 52 -19.88 4.76 3.29
N GLN A 53 -20.67 5.47 4.12
CA GLN A 53 -20.54 5.52 5.59
C GLN A 53 -19.20 6.08 6.09
N PHE A 54 -18.54 6.89 5.27
CA PHE A 54 -17.39 7.72 5.63
C PHE A 54 -17.39 9.01 4.81
N ASN A 55 -16.55 9.98 5.21
CA ASN A 55 -16.46 11.28 4.55
C ASN A 55 -15.76 11.18 3.18
N LEU A 56 -16.55 10.86 2.15
CA LEU A 56 -16.07 10.70 0.77
C LEU A 56 -15.47 12.01 0.23
N MET A 57 -16.05 13.16 0.56
CA MET A 57 -15.54 14.47 0.15
C MET A 57 -14.12 14.70 0.66
N ALA A 58 -13.87 14.45 1.95
CA ALA A 58 -12.52 14.53 2.49
C ALA A 58 -11.59 13.52 1.82
N SER A 59 -12.06 12.29 1.55
CA SER A 59 -11.26 11.29 0.82
C SER A 59 -10.87 11.78 -0.58
N GLU A 60 -11.76 12.44 -1.31
CA GLU A 60 -11.49 12.97 -2.65
C GLU A 60 -10.48 14.12 -2.67
N MET A 61 -10.41 14.91 -1.60
CA MET A 61 -9.42 15.98 -1.45
C MET A 61 -8.02 15.48 -1.13
N ILE A 62 -7.90 14.27 -0.57
CA ILE A 62 -6.64 13.70 -0.12
C ILE A 62 -5.96 12.97 -1.28
N ALA A 63 -4.65 13.20 -1.46
CA ALA A 63 -3.86 12.53 -2.48
C ALA A 63 -3.88 10.99 -2.34
N LEU A 64 -3.90 10.26 -3.46
CA LEU A 64 -3.84 8.79 -3.46
C LEU A 64 -2.50 8.25 -2.92
N ASN A 65 -1.45 9.05 -2.99
CA ASN A 65 -0.08 8.74 -2.58
C ASN A 65 0.39 9.59 -1.40
N ARG A 66 -0.52 10.08 -0.54
CA ARG A 66 -0.18 10.88 0.64
C ARG A 66 0.85 10.20 1.54
N SER A 67 1.70 10.96 2.20
CA SER A 67 2.61 10.43 3.22
C SER A 67 1.89 10.18 4.54
N LEU A 68 2.43 9.25 5.33
CA LEU A 68 1.94 8.92 6.68
C LEU A 68 3.08 9.07 7.69
N PRO A 69 2.76 9.40 8.95
CA PRO A 69 3.76 9.43 10.01
C PRO A 69 4.23 8.00 10.33
N ASP A 70 5.51 7.86 10.68
CA ASP A 70 6.03 6.59 11.19
C ASP A 70 5.72 6.47 12.69
N VAL A 71 4.62 5.76 12.99
CA VAL A 71 4.13 5.53 14.36
C VAL A 71 4.80 4.34 15.05
N ARG A 72 5.80 3.71 14.42
CA ARG A 72 6.50 2.56 15.01
C ARG A 72 7.35 3.01 16.21
N LEU A 73 7.52 2.11 17.17
CA LEU A 73 8.48 2.27 18.26
C LEU A 73 9.93 2.21 17.71
N GLU A 74 10.87 2.88 18.38
CA GLU A 74 12.26 2.99 17.92
C GLU A 74 12.92 1.62 17.66
N GLY A 75 12.67 0.61 18.51
CA GLY A 75 13.19 -0.74 18.30
C GLY A 75 12.68 -1.42 17.02
N CYS A 76 11.51 -1.05 16.51
CA CYS A 76 11.00 -1.55 15.24
C CYS A 76 11.64 -0.83 14.04
N LYS A 77 12.09 0.42 14.20
CA LYS A 77 12.72 1.21 13.13
C LYS A 77 14.13 0.71 12.82
N THR A 78 14.84 0.21 13.83
CA THR A 78 16.21 -0.31 13.70
C THR A 78 16.28 -1.80 13.41
N LYS A 79 15.13 -2.50 13.37
CA LYS A 79 15.10 -3.95 13.16
C LYS A 79 15.39 -4.29 11.70
N VAL A 80 16.41 -5.11 11.49
CA VAL A 80 16.81 -5.59 10.17
C VAL A 80 16.18 -6.95 9.93
N TYR A 81 15.63 -7.14 8.73
CA TYR A 81 15.06 -8.40 8.27
C TYR A 81 15.93 -8.99 7.15
N PRO A 82 15.98 -10.33 7.00
CA PRO A 82 16.69 -10.94 5.88
C PRO A 82 16.12 -10.50 4.54
N ASP A 83 16.93 -10.39 3.49
CA ASP A 83 16.44 -10.04 2.14
C ASP A 83 15.70 -11.21 1.45
N ASN A 84 16.01 -12.44 1.85
CA ASN A 84 15.46 -13.65 1.23
C ASN A 84 14.09 -14.05 1.81
N LEU A 85 13.16 -13.10 1.92
CA LEU A 85 11.80 -13.36 2.37
C LEU A 85 10.92 -13.96 1.24
N PRO A 86 9.89 -14.74 1.58
CA PRO A 86 8.95 -15.26 0.59
C PRO A 86 8.20 -14.13 -0.11
N THR A 87 7.90 -14.29 -1.39
CA THR A 87 7.06 -13.31 -2.11
C THR A 87 5.61 -13.39 -1.66
N THR A 88 4.88 -12.28 -1.72
CA THR A 88 3.46 -12.20 -1.38
C THR A 88 2.62 -11.75 -2.57
N SER A 89 1.43 -12.35 -2.71
CA SER A 89 0.31 -11.75 -3.45
C SER A 89 -0.59 -11.03 -2.45
N VAL A 90 -0.94 -9.77 -2.73
CA VAL A 90 -1.86 -9.01 -1.89
C VAL A 90 -3.26 -9.12 -2.47
N VAL A 91 -4.21 -9.65 -1.71
CA VAL A 91 -5.61 -9.82 -2.12
C VAL A 91 -6.47 -8.75 -1.45
N ILE A 92 -7.15 -7.95 -2.25
CA ILE A 92 -8.07 -6.90 -1.80
C ILE A 92 -9.45 -7.20 -2.35
N VAL A 93 -10.39 -7.50 -1.46
CA VAL A 93 -11.80 -7.69 -1.83
C VAL A 93 -12.53 -6.36 -1.71
N PHE A 94 -13.37 -6.02 -2.69
CA PHE A 94 -14.18 -4.82 -2.67
C PHE A 94 -15.59 -5.06 -3.23
N HIS A 95 -16.55 -4.26 -2.75
CA HIS A 95 -17.91 -4.20 -3.26
C HIS A 95 -18.43 -2.77 -3.11
N ASN A 96 -18.77 -2.10 -4.22
CA ASN A 96 -19.27 -0.71 -4.23
C ASN A 96 -18.39 0.30 -3.47
N GLU A 97 -17.08 0.03 -3.41
CA GLU A 97 -16.09 0.85 -2.72
C GLU A 97 -15.90 2.21 -3.40
N ALA A 98 -15.48 3.23 -2.64
CA ALA A 98 -15.13 4.49 -3.24
C ALA A 98 -13.84 4.39 -4.06
N TRP A 99 -13.78 5.08 -5.20
CA TRP A 99 -12.62 5.07 -6.09
C TRP A 99 -11.33 5.51 -5.36
N THR A 100 -11.42 6.56 -4.55
CA THR A 100 -10.26 7.16 -3.90
C THR A 100 -9.72 6.30 -2.77
N THR A 101 -10.57 5.64 -1.99
CA THR A 101 -10.14 4.72 -0.92
C THR A 101 -9.52 3.45 -1.50
N LEU A 102 -10.17 2.82 -2.48
CA LEU A 102 -9.65 1.63 -3.16
C LEU A 102 -8.26 1.88 -3.76
N LEU A 103 -8.13 2.95 -4.55
CA LEU A 103 -6.84 3.23 -5.18
C LEU A 103 -5.79 3.70 -4.19
N ARG A 104 -6.16 4.40 -3.11
CA ARG A 104 -5.20 4.75 -2.06
C ARG A 104 -4.63 3.51 -1.38
N THR A 105 -5.45 2.49 -1.15
CA THR A 105 -4.98 1.19 -0.68
C THR A 105 -3.98 0.57 -1.66
N VAL A 106 -4.32 0.50 -2.94
CA VAL A 106 -3.43 -0.05 -3.98
C VAL A 106 -2.10 0.71 -4.06
N HIS A 107 -2.15 2.04 -4.11
CA HIS A 107 -0.95 2.88 -4.13
C HIS A 107 -0.13 2.74 -2.85
N SER A 108 -0.78 2.67 -1.69
CA SER A 108 -0.09 2.46 -0.42
C SER A 108 0.69 1.14 -0.40
N VAL A 109 0.08 0.06 -0.87
CA VAL A 109 0.75 -1.25 -0.99
C VAL A 109 1.93 -1.16 -1.95
N ILE A 110 1.75 -0.56 -3.14
CA ILE A 110 2.81 -0.43 -4.14
C ILE A 110 3.97 0.46 -3.65
N ASN A 111 3.68 1.52 -2.91
CA ASN A 111 4.68 2.51 -2.52
C ASN A 111 5.48 2.11 -1.28
N ARG A 112 4.90 1.31 -0.37
CA ARG A 112 5.51 0.98 0.94
C ARG A 112 5.86 -0.50 1.10
N SER A 113 5.80 -1.27 0.03
CA SER A 113 6.27 -2.66 0.01
C SER A 113 7.55 -2.78 -0.83
N PRO A 114 8.57 -3.52 -0.36
CA PRO A 114 9.74 -3.80 -1.17
C PRO A 114 9.37 -4.50 -2.48
N ARG A 115 9.88 -3.99 -3.61
CA ARG A 115 9.45 -4.43 -4.95
C ARG A 115 9.68 -5.93 -5.21
N HIS A 116 10.74 -6.49 -4.63
CA HIS A 116 11.12 -7.89 -4.78
C HIS A 116 10.23 -8.85 -3.96
N LEU A 117 9.53 -8.34 -2.93
CA LEU A 117 8.61 -9.14 -2.11
C LEU A 117 7.19 -9.13 -2.65
N LEU A 118 6.77 -8.04 -3.30
CA LEU A 118 5.41 -7.89 -3.81
C LEU A 118 5.29 -8.48 -5.23
N GLN A 119 4.73 -9.68 -5.31
CA GLN A 119 4.55 -10.42 -6.56
C GLN A 119 3.49 -9.75 -7.45
N GLU A 120 2.29 -9.55 -6.90
CA GLU A 120 1.12 -9.00 -7.59
C GLU A 120 0.09 -8.47 -6.58
N ILE A 121 -0.87 -7.71 -7.07
CA ILE A 121 -2.08 -7.33 -6.33
C ILE A 121 -3.29 -7.92 -7.05
N VAL A 122 -4.12 -8.65 -6.31
CA VAL A 122 -5.35 -9.26 -6.81
C VAL A 122 -6.53 -8.49 -6.22
N LEU A 123 -7.19 -7.69 -7.06
CA LEU A 123 -8.43 -7.01 -6.71
C LEU A 123 -9.61 -7.94 -7.04
N VAL A 124 -10.38 -8.33 -6.04
CA VAL A 124 -11.57 -9.18 -6.22
C VAL A 124 -12.82 -8.33 -6.05
N ASP A 125 -13.54 -8.15 -7.14
CA ASP A 125 -14.83 -7.47 -7.18
C ASP A 125 -15.96 -8.44 -6.85
N ASP A 126 -16.56 -8.29 -5.66
CA ASP A 126 -17.72 -9.09 -5.23
C ASP A 126 -19.03 -8.49 -5.79
N ALA A 127 -19.13 -8.43 -7.12
CA ALA A 127 -20.28 -7.92 -7.87
C ALA A 127 -20.66 -6.47 -7.56
N SER A 128 -19.74 -5.53 -7.76
CA SER A 128 -20.02 -4.09 -7.67
C SER A 128 -20.91 -3.59 -8.81
N GLU A 129 -21.79 -2.66 -8.49
CA GLU A 129 -22.75 -2.07 -9.43
C GLU A 129 -22.20 -0.80 -10.09
N ARG A 130 -21.32 -0.06 -9.39
CA ARG A 130 -20.79 1.24 -9.83
C ARG A 130 -19.92 1.13 -11.08
N ASP A 131 -20.24 1.87 -12.13
CA ASP A 131 -19.57 1.74 -13.43
C ASP A 131 -18.09 2.10 -13.42
N PHE A 132 -17.67 3.05 -12.57
CA PHE A 132 -16.26 3.39 -12.44
C PHE A 132 -15.40 2.24 -11.90
N LEU A 133 -15.99 1.28 -11.17
CA LEU A 133 -15.29 0.09 -10.68
C LEU A 133 -15.11 -0.98 -11.76
N LYS A 134 -15.77 -0.86 -12.92
CA LYS A 134 -15.72 -1.86 -14.00
C LYS A 134 -14.53 -1.58 -14.92
N ARG A 135 -14.80 -1.32 -16.21
CA ARG A 135 -13.79 -1.06 -17.24
C ARG A 135 -12.83 0.09 -16.89
N PRO A 136 -13.26 1.22 -16.28
CA PRO A 136 -12.34 2.31 -15.93
C PRO A 136 -11.27 1.87 -14.92
N LEU A 137 -11.63 1.07 -13.91
CA LEU A 137 -10.68 0.49 -12.96
C LEU A 137 -9.63 -0.37 -13.66
N GLU A 138 -10.06 -1.27 -14.55
CA GLU A 138 -9.15 -2.15 -15.30
C GLU A 138 -8.16 -1.37 -16.17
N ILE A 139 -8.63 -0.31 -16.83
CA ILE A 139 -7.77 0.57 -17.62
C ILE A 139 -6.75 1.30 -16.73
N TYR A 140 -7.18 1.75 -15.54
CA TYR A 140 -6.30 2.43 -14.60
C TYR A 140 -5.20 1.51 -14.08
N VAL A 141 -5.57 0.34 -13.54
CA VAL A 141 -4.63 -0.55 -12.86
C VAL A 141 -3.62 -1.19 -13.81
N ARG A 142 -3.96 -1.37 -15.10
CA ARG A 142 -3.02 -1.84 -16.14
C ARG A 142 -1.84 -0.90 -16.38
N LYS A 143 -1.95 0.38 -16.02
CA LYS A 143 -0.88 1.38 -16.19
C LYS A 143 0.10 1.41 -15.01
N LEU A 144 -0.17 0.65 -13.93
CA LEU A 144 0.67 0.64 -12.74
C LEU A 144 1.96 -0.15 -12.99
N ARG A 145 3.03 0.22 -12.27
CA ARG A 145 4.37 -0.40 -12.36
C ARG A 145 4.46 -1.85 -11.86
N LEU A 146 3.35 -2.40 -11.39
CA LEU A 146 3.25 -3.70 -10.73
C LEU A 146 2.02 -4.44 -11.29
N PRO A 147 2.09 -5.77 -11.50
CA PRO A 147 0.94 -6.52 -11.96
C PRO A 147 -0.24 -6.41 -10.98
N VAL A 148 -1.29 -5.70 -11.40
CA VAL A 148 -2.54 -5.60 -10.67
C VAL A 148 -3.63 -6.23 -11.52
N HIS A 149 -4.28 -7.26 -10.99
CA HIS A 149 -5.30 -8.04 -11.68
C HIS A 149 -6.65 -7.82 -11.03
N VAL A 150 -7.70 -7.66 -11.83
CA VAL A 150 -9.08 -7.56 -11.34
C VAL A 150 -9.81 -8.86 -11.67
N ILE A 151 -10.36 -9.51 -10.64
CA ILE A 151 -11.20 -10.70 -10.75
C ILE A 151 -12.64 -10.27 -10.48
N ARG A 152 -13.55 -10.56 -11.41
CA ARG A 152 -14.98 -10.29 -11.26
C ARG A 152 -15.71 -11.53 -10.78
N MET A 153 -16.55 -11.36 -9.77
CA MET A 153 -17.53 -12.38 -9.38
C MET A 153 -18.85 -12.12 -10.10
N GLU A 154 -19.52 -13.20 -10.55
CA GLU A 154 -20.79 -13.12 -11.28
C GLU A 154 -21.93 -12.62 -10.39
N GLN A 155 -21.91 -12.98 -9.12
CA GLN A 155 -22.91 -12.62 -8.12
C GLN A 155 -22.26 -12.28 -6.78
N ARG A 156 -22.95 -11.44 -6.00
CA ARG A 156 -22.53 -11.06 -4.65
C ARG A 156 -22.54 -12.29 -3.75
N SER A 157 -21.34 -12.75 -3.40
CA SER A 157 -21.09 -14.00 -2.69
C SER A 157 -20.53 -13.78 -1.28
N GLY A 158 -20.16 -12.54 -0.95
CA GLY A 158 -19.67 -12.14 0.35
C GLY A 158 -18.15 -12.31 0.51
N LEU A 159 -17.62 -11.65 1.54
CA LEU A 159 -16.19 -11.50 1.80
C LEU A 159 -15.42 -12.83 1.82
N ILE A 160 -15.97 -13.87 2.44
CA ILE A 160 -15.29 -15.17 2.60
C ILE A 160 -15.04 -15.81 1.23
N ARG A 161 -16.09 -15.93 0.40
CA ARG A 161 -15.98 -16.55 -0.93
C ARG A 161 -15.11 -15.73 -1.87
N ALA A 162 -15.19 -14.40 -1.78
CA ALA A 162 -14.33 -13.50 -2.53
C ALA A 162 -12.85 -13.64 -2.12
N ARG A 163 -12.54 -13.74 -0.82
CA ARG A 163 -11.18 -14.00 -0.32
C ARG A 163 -10.65 -15.35 -0.82
N LEU A 164 -11.47 -16.40 -0.77
CA LEU A 164 -11.10 -17.72 -1.30
C LEU A 164 -10.84 -17.67 -2.82
N ARG A 165 -11.65 -16.92 -3.57
CA ARG A 165 -11.45 -16.74 -5.02
C ARG A 165 -10.14 -16.01 -5.33
N GLY A 166 -9.83 -14.95 -4.57
CA GLY A 166 -8.55 -14.24 -4.70
C GLY A 166 -7.36 -15.10 -4.30
N ALA A 167 -7.50 -15.90 -3.26
CA ALA A 167 -6.47 -16.83 -2.80
C ALA A 167 -6.15 -17.89 -3.86
N ALA A 168 -7.17 -18.50 -4.47
CA ALA A 168 -7.01 -19.50 -5.51
C ALA A 168 -6.32 -18.95 -6.78
N ALA A 169 -6.42 -17.65 -7.04
CA ALA A 169 -5.78 -17.00 -8.18
C ALA A 169 -4.38 -16.43 -7.87
N SER A 170 -3.96 -16.42 -6.60
CA SER A 170 -2.70 -15.85 -6.14
C SER A 170 -1.51 -16.75 -6.50
N LYS A 171 -0.40 -16.12 -6.93
CA LYS A 171 0.83 -16.81 -7.36
C LYS A 171 2.00 -16.64 -6.40
N GLY A 172 1.89 -15.74 -5.43
CA GLY A 172 2.89 -15.52 -4.39
C GLY A 172 2.99 -16.71 -3.43
N GLN A 173 4.14 -16.85 -2.78
CA GLN A 173 4.36 -17.91 -1.78
C GLN A 173 3.52 -17.69 -0.51
N VAL A 174 3.18 -16.44 -0.22
CA VAL A 174 2.32 -15.99 0.88
C VAL A 174 1.17 -15.17 0.32
N ILE A 175 0.00 -15.26 0.96
CA ILE A 175 -1.17 -14.46 0.62
C ILE A 175 -1.41 -13.46 1.75
N THR A 176 -1.45 -12.17 1.40
CA THR A 176 -1.73 -11.10 2.35
C THR A 176 -3.08 -10.49 2.01
N PHE A 177 -4.06 -10.62 2.91
CA PHE A 177 -5.37 -10.00 2.73
C PHE A 177 -5.37 -8.59 3.30
N LEU A 178 -5.88 -7.63 2.53
CA LEU A 178 -6.16 -6.27 2.98
C LEU A 178 -7.59 -5.89 2.61
N ASP A 179 -8.20 -5.03 3.42
CA ASP A 179 -9.48 -4.43 3.07
C ASP A 179 -9.25 -3.28 2.07
N ALA A 180 -10.30 -2.88 1.34
CA ALA A 180 -10.19 -1.93 0.24
C ALA A 180 -10.01 -0.46 0.66
N HIS A 181 -9.98 -0.18 1.95
CA HIS A 181 -9.86 1.15 2.53
C HIS A 181 -8.77 1.17 3.62
N CYS A 182 -7.61 0.62 3.30
CA CYS A 182 -6.44 0.56 4.19
C CYS A 182 -5.29 1.42 3.66
N GLU A 183 -4.44 1.91 4.57
CA GLU A 183 -3.16 2.52 4.19
C GLU A 183 -2.03 1.87 4.99
N CYS A 184 -1.17 1.14 4.29
CA CYS A 184 0.02 0.53 4.86
C CYS A 184 1.00 1.61 5.34
N THR A 185 1.69 1.34 6.45
CA THR A 185 2.78 2.16 6.97
C THR A 185 4.14 1.66 6.45
N VAL A 186 5.21 2.41 6.72
CA VAL A 186 6.57 2.02 6.32
C VAL A 186 7.03 0.79 7.11
N GLY A 187 7.60 -0.20 6.41
CA GLY A 187 8.12 -1.44 7.02
C GLY A 187 7.03 -2.37 7.54
N TRP A 188 5.83 -2.33 6.95
CA TRP A 188 4.70 -3.15 7.36
C TRP A 188 4.83 -4.63 6.94
N LEU A 189 5.53 -4.90 5.83
CA LEU A 189 5.45 -6.21 5.15
C LEU A 189 6.55 -7.18 5.60
N GLU A 190 7.78 -6.69 5.71
CA GLU A 190 8.97 -7.47 6.08
C GLU A 190 8.81 -8.19 7.43
N PRO A 191 8.28 -7.54 8.49
CA PRO A 191 8.03 -8.22 9.77
C PRO A 191 7.06 -9.39 9.66
N LEU A 192 6.00 -9.24 8.85
CA LEU A 192 4.96 -10.25 8.68
C LEU A 192 5.52 -11.47 7.94
N LEU A 193 6.22 -11.24 6.83
CA LEU A 193 6.83 -12.31 6.03
C LEU A 193 7.98 -12.99 6.76
N ALA A 194 8.77 -12.25 7.54
CA ALA A 194 9.85 -12.82 8.34
C ALA A 194 9.33 -13.79 9.40
N ARG A 195 8.20 -13.48 10.05
CA ARG A 195 7.60 -14.41 11.02
C ARG A 195 7.12 -15.70 10.36
N ILE A 196 6.45 -15.59 9.21
CA ILE A 196 5.99 -16.77 8.46
C ILE A 196 7.17 -17.63 8.03
N LYS A 197 8.25 -17.01 7.52
CA LYS A 197 9.46 -17.74 7.12
C LYS A 197 10.12 -18.48 8.28
N HIS A 198 10.13 -17.90 9.47
CA HIS A 198 10.74 -18.53 10.64
C HIS A 198 9.99 -19.79 11.10
N ASP A 199 8.68 -19.87 10.84
CA ASP A 199 7.78 -20.91 11.34
C ASP A 199 7.37 -21.92 10.25
N ARG A 200 8.20 -22.05 9.21
CA ARG A 200 7.95 -22.86 8.02
C ARG A 200 9.02 -23.91 7.87
#